data_AF-A0A965QU09-F1
#
_entry.id   AF-A0A965QU09-F1
#
_cell.length_a   1.000
_cell.length_b   1.000
_cell.length_c   1.000
_cell.angle_alpha   90.00
_cell.angle_beta   90.00
_cell.angle_gamma   90.00
#
_symmetry.space_group_name_H-M   'P 1'
#
loop_
_entity.id
_entity.type
_entity.pdbx_description
1 polymer ?
#
loop_
_entity_poly.entity_id
_entity_poly.type
_entity_poly.pdbx_seq_one_letter_code
_entity_poly.pdbx_strand_id
1 'polypeptide(L)'
;MLAAAIVAATPPATHRFTAGGWRDTTRIAAGDPELWADILLDNAASVAAAMKRFAVAAEKMLLAIEAGDRGRLVKLLHHAKDARDAVGS
;
A
#
# COMPACT_ATOMS: atom_id res chain seq x y z
N MET A 1 -5.24 -7.93 0.16
CA MET A 1 -4.65 -8.05 -1.20
C MET A 1 -3.30 -7.34 -1.38
N LEU A 2 -3.04 -6.14 -0.83
CA LEU A 2 -1.69 -5.53 -0.84
C LEU A 2 -0.63 -6.34 -0.05
N ALA A 3 -1.06 -7.09 0.97
CA ALA A 3 -0.19 -7.91 1.81
C ALA A 3 0.53 -9.04 1.05
N ALA A 4 -0.15 -9.75 0.15
CA ALA A 4 0.45 -10.89 -0.56
C ALA A 4 1.49 -10.45 -1.60
N ALA A 5 1.21 -9.36 -2.32
CA ALA A 5 2.13 -8.81 -3.32
C ALA A 5 3.40 -8.23 -2.69
N ILE A 6 3.30 -7.65 -1.48
CA ILE A 6 4.46 -7.10 -0.75
C ILE A 6 5.29 -8.22 -0.11
N VAL A 7 4.68 -9.29 0.42
CA VAL A 7 5.41 -10.44 1.00
C VAL A 7 6.24 -11.17 -0.05
N ALA A 8 5.72 -11.35 -1.26
CA ALA A 8 6.46 -11.98 -2.36
C ALA A 8 7.66 -11.14 -2.84
N ALA A 9 7.61 -9.81 -2.66
CA ALA A 9 8.64 -8.87 -3.12
C ALA A 9 9.70 -8.53 -2.05
N THR A 10 9.62 -9.11 -0.85
CA THR A 10 10.43 -8.68 0.31
C THR A 10 11.30 -9.82 0.84
N PRO A 11 12.65 -9.70 0.85
CA PRO A 11 13.54 -10.71 1.42
C PRO A 11 13.33 -10.91 2.93
N PRO A 12 13.43 -12.15 3.46
CA PRO A 12 13.18 -12.45 4.87
C PRO A 12 14.00 -11.61 5.87
N ALA A 13 15.13 -11.04 5.44
CA ALA A 13 16.00 -10.23 6.28
C ALA A 13 15.41 -8.85 6.68
N THR A 14 14.33 -8.40 6.03
CA THR A 14 13.79 -7.03 6.22
C THR A 14 12.55 -6.95 7.10
N HIS A 15 12.03 -8.08 7.61
CA HIS A 15 10.89 -8.10 8.54
C HIS A 15 11.10 -7.20 9.78
N ARG A 16 12.35 -7.04 10.22
CA ARG A 16 12.71 -6.24 11.40
C ARG A 16 12.69 -4.71 11.16
N PHE A 17 12.57 -4.25 9.91
CA PHE A 17 12.48 -2.82 9.54
C PHE A 17 11.05 -2.38 9.20
N THR A 18 10.06 -3.27 9.36
CA THR A 18 8.67 -2.95 9.05
C THR A 18 7.99 -2.27 10.25
N ALA A 19 7.77 -0.95 10.13
CA ALA A 19 7.07 -0.15 11.14
C ALA A 19 5.59 -0.56 11.27
N GLY A 20 4.93 -0.15 12.36
CA GLY A 20 3.59 -0.58 12.81
C GLY A 20 2.46 -0.63 11.76
N GLY A 21 2.56 0.12 10.64
CA GLY A 21 1.63 0.01 9.52
C GLY A 21 1.63 -1.34 8.78
N TRP A 22 2.70 -2.14 8.91
CA TRP A 22 2.78 -3.50 8.35
C TRP A 22 1.87 -4.49 9.08
N ARG A 23 1.72 -4.35 10.42
CA ARG A 23 0.78 -5.15 11.22
C ARG A 23 -0.68 -4.82 10.93
N ASP A 24 -1.02 -3.55 10.71
CA ASP A 24 -2.40 -3.16 10.39
C ASP A 24 -2.83 -3.59 8.97
N THR A 25 -1.89 -3.60 8.01
CA THR A 25 -2.16 -4.00 6.61
C THR A 25 -2.24 -5.53 6.44
N THR A 26 -1.77 -6.31 7.41
CA THR A 26 -1.72 -7.78 7.37
C THR A 26 -2.81 -8.47 8.21
N ARG A 27 -3.66 -7.72 8.92
CA ARG A 27 -4.77 -8.29 9.72
C ARG A 27 -5.78 -9.11 8.89
N ILE A 28 -5.91 -8.80 7.60
CA ILE A 28 -6.71 -9.56 6.63
C ILE A 28 -6.08 -10.92 6.28
N ALA A 29 -4.75 -11.05 6.35
CA ALA A 29 -4.03 -12.27 5.99
C ALA A 29 -4.10 -13.39 7.06
N ALA A 30 -4.73 -13.12 8.21
CA ALA A 30 -5.03 -14.13 9.23
C ALA A 30 -6.42 -14.76 9.08
N GLY A 31 -7.23 -14.29 8.13
CA GLY A 31 -8.55 -14.85 7.81
C GLY A 31 -8.48 -15.94 6.73
N ASP A 32 -9.61 -16.65 6.54
CA ASP A 32 -9.76 -17.69 5.51
C ASP A 32 -9.47 -17.14 4.10
N PRO A 33 -8.47 -17.67 3.38
CA PRO A 33 -8.12 -17.23 2.03
C PRO A 33 -9.25 -17.36 1.01
N GLU A 34 -10.10 -18.38 1.10
CA GLU A 34 -11.21 -18.60 0.16
C GLU A 34 -12.28 -17.53 0.35
N LEU A 35 -12.68 -17.28 1.60
CA LEU A 35 -13.62 -16.22 1.95
C LEU A 35 -13.14 -14.84 1.47
N TRP A 36 -11.86 -14.54 1.64
CA TRP A 36 -11.31 -13.26 1.17
C TRP A 36 -11.25 -13.17 -0.35
N ALA A 37 -11.00 -14.27 -1.06
CA ALA A 37 -11.06 -14.29 -2.52
C ALA A 37 -12.47 -13.93 -3.01
N ASP A 38 -13.51 -14.53 -2.41
CA ASP A 38 -14.90 -14.25 -2.75
C ASP A 38 -15.27 -12.78 -2.50
N ILE A 39 -14.99 -12.25 -1.29
CA ILE A 39 -15.25 -10.84 -0.95
C ILE A 39 -14.58 -9.87 -1.94
N LEU A 40 -13.36 -10.19 -2.37
CA LEU A 40 -12.58 -9.31 -3.23
C LEU A 40 -13.00 -9.42 -4.70
N LEU A 41 -13.44 -10.60 -5.14
CA LEU A 41 -14.00 -10.81 -6.47
C LEU A 41 -15.41 -10.22 -6.60
N ASP A 42 -16.23 -10.30 -5.55
CA ASP A 42 -17.54 -9.63 -5.49
C ASP A 42 -17.42 -8.10 -5.64
N ASN A 43 -16.29 -7.52 -5.21
CA ASN A 43 -16.00 -6.09 -5.37
C ASN A 43 -14.82 -5.81 -6.34
N ALA A 44 -14.61 -6.69 -7.32
CA ALA A 44 -13.42 -6.67 -8.16
C ALA A 44 -13.17 -5.32 -8.85
N ALA A 45 -14.21 -4.66 -9.35
CA ALA A 45 -14.08 -3.38 -10.04
C ALA A 45 -13.51 -2.27 -9.14
N SER A 46 -14.07 -2.10 -7.94
CA SER A 46 -13.63 -1.09 -6.98
C SER A 46 -12.24 -1.41 -6.44
N VAL A 47 -11.99 -2.69 -6.14
CA VAL A 47 -10.68 -3.18 -5.66
C VAL A 47 -9.61 -2.95 -6.73
N ALA A 48 -9.87 -3.33 -7.98
CA ALA A 48 -8.93 -3.12 -9.08
C ALA A 48 -8.64 -1.64 -9.33
N ALA A 49 -9.67 -0.78 -9.26
CA ALA A 49 -9.49 0.66 -9.39
C ALA A 49 -8.62 1.23 -8.25
N ALA A 50 -8.85 0.78 -7.01
CA ALA A 50 -8.03 1.18 -5.86
C ALA A 50 -6.59 0.70 -5.98
N MET A 51 -6.37 -0.55 -6.41
CA MET A 51 -5.01 -1.10 -6.62
C MET A 51 -4.25 -0.34 -7.71
N LYS A 52 -4.91 0.02 -8.83
CA LYS A 52 -4.29 0.82 -9.89
C LYS A 52 -3.86 2.20 -9.38
N ARG A 53 -4.71 2.88 -8.59
CA ARG A 53 -4.35 4.18 -7.98
C ARG A 53 -3.16 4.04 -7.04
N PHE A 54 -3.13 2.97 -6.24
CA PHE A 54 -2.00 2.68 -5.36
C PHE A 54 -0.70 2.44 -6.14
N ALA A 55 -0.74 1.63 -7.20
CA ALA A 55 0.42 1.35 -8.04
C ALA A 55 1.03 2.62 -8.63
N VAL A 56 0.19 3.51 -9.17
CA VAL A 56 0.63 4.82 -9.71
C VAL A 56 1.27 5.69 -8.62
N ALA A 57 0.72 5.69 -7.40
CA ALA A 57 1.29 6.45 -6.30
C ALA A 57 2.66 5.89 -5.86
N ALA A 58 2.78 4.57 -5.79
CA ALA A 58 4.03 3.89 -5.47
C ALA A 58 5.11 4.17 -6.53
N GLU A 59 4.77 4.09 -7.81
CA GLU A 59 5.67 4.41 -8.92
C GLU A 59 6.18 5.85 -8.85
N LYS A 60 5.29 6.82 -8.59
CA LYS A 60 5.69 8.23 -8.41
C LYS A 60 6.69 8.43 -7.28
N MET A 61 6.57 7.67 -6.20
CA MET A 61 7.47 7.72 -5.06
C MET A 61 8.81 7.06 -5.40
N LEU A 62 8.80 5.90 -6.06
CA LEU A 62 10.00 5.22 -6.54
C LEU A 62 10.83 6.14 -7.46
N LEU A 63 10.20 6.74 -8.47
CA LEU A 63 10.88 7.66 -9.39
C LEU A 63 11.50 8.87 -8.68
N ALA A 64 10.85 9.40 -7.63
CA ALA A 64 11.40 10.50 -6.86
C ALA A 64 12.63 10.08 -6.05
N ILE A 65 12.64 8.85 -5.52
CA ILE A 65 13.76 8.28 -4.78
C ILE A 65 14.95 8.02 -5.72
N GLU A 66 14.71 7.38 -6.86
CA GLU A 66 15.76 7.08 -7.86
C GLU A 66 16.40 8.36 -8.42
N ALA A 67 15.61 9.43 -8.57
CA ALA A 67 16.10 10.73 -9.00
C ALA A 67 16.80 11.55 -7.89
N GLY A 68 16.77 11.09 -6.63
CA GLY A 68 17.25 11.88 -5.48
C GLY A 68 16.45 13.18 -5.24
N ASP A 69 15.23 13.27 -5.76
CA ASP A 69 14.42 14.49 -5.76
C ASP A 69 13.66 14.64 -4.44
N ARG A 70 14.37 15.22 -3.45
CA ARG A 70 13.81 15.54 -2.14
C ARG A 70 12.55 16.42 -2.22
N GLY A 71 12.52 17.37 -3.15
CA GLY A 71 11.41 18.31 -3.28
C GLY A 71 10.12 17.60 -3.70
N ARG A 72 10.22 16.73 -4.71
CA ARG A 72 9.10 15.89 -5.16
C ARG A 72 8.66 14.91 -4.08
N LEU A 73 9.59 14.28 -3.37
CA LEU A 73 9.26 13.36 -2.29
C LEU A 73 8.49 14.05 -1.16
N VAL A 74 8.92 15.24 -0.74
CA VAL A 74 8.23 16.05 0.29
C VAL A 74 6.81 16.40 -0.18
N LYS A 75 6.62 16.82 -1.44
CA LYS A 75 5.28 17.10 -2.00
C LYS A 75 4.36 15.88 -1.97
N LEU A 76 4.87 14.71 -2.36
CA LEU A 76 4.09 13.46 -2.34
C LEU A 76 3.66 13.09 -0.91
N LEU A 77 4.56 13.26 0.07
CA LEU A 77 4.27 12.99 1.48
C LEU A 77 3.26 13.98 2.07
N HIS A 78 3.34 15.28 1.72
CA HIS A 78 2.33 16.26 2.11
C HIS A 78 0.96 15.90 1.56
N HIS A 79 0.86 15.55 0.28
CA HIS A 79 -0.41 15.13 -0.31
C HIS A 79 -1.02 13.90 0.40
N ALA A 80 -0.19 12.92 0.78
CA ALA A 80 -0.64 11.76 1.55
C ALA A 80 -1.13 12.14 2.96
N LYS A 81 -0.47 13.10 3.61
CA LYS A 81 -0.91 13.66 4.90
C LYS A 81 -2.27 14.34 4.77
N ASP A 82 -2.44 15.23 3.78
CA ASP A 82 -3.68 15.97 3.58
C ASP A 82 -4.86 15.01 3.31
N ALA A 83 -4.63 13.98 2.49
CA ALA A 83 -5.63 12.95 2.21
C ALA A 83 -6.04 12.16 3.46
N ARG A 84 -5.09 11.89 4.38
CA ARG A 84 -5.40 11.23 5.67
C ARG A 84 -6.21 12.15 6.57
N ASP A 85 -5.82 13.41 6.70
CA ASP A 85 -6.46 14.37 7.59
C ASP A 85 -7.92 14.64 7.15
N ALA A 86 -8.19 14.59 5.84
CA ALA A 86 -9.55 14.71 5.28
C ALA A 86 -10.49 13.54 5.59
N VAL A 87 -9.98 12.35 5.92
CA VAL A 87 -10.79 11.17 6.31
C VAL A 87 -11.02 11.12 7.83
N GLY A 88 -10.19 11.85 8.60
CA GLY A 88 -10.27 11.95 10.06
C GLY A 88 -11.14 13.09 10.59
N SER A 89 -11.80 13.86 9.71
CA SER A 89 -12.76 14.93 10.02
C SER A 89 -14.15 14.52 9.54
#